data_AF-A0A7V9BDJ0-F1
#
_entry.id   AF-A0A7V9BDJ0-F1
#
_cell.length_a   1.000
_cell.length_b   1.000
_cell.length_c   1.000
_cell.angle_alpha   90.00
_cell.angle_beta   90.00
_cell.angle_gamma   90.00
#
_symmetry.space_group_name_H-M   'P 1'
#
loop_
_entity.id
_entity.type
_entity.pdbx_description
1 polymer ?
#
loop_
_entity_poly.entity_id
_entity_poly.type
_entity_poly.pdbx_seq_one_letter_code
_entity_poly.pdbx_strand_id
1 'polypeptide(L)' 'MSRHRKYPEELLERGARLVFESGRPVAHVAAELGIGPESLRKRVRQAEAGRRSARRSADQLGAAAAAAAA' A
#
# COMPACT_ATOMS: atom_id res chain seq x y z
N MET A 1 2.98 0.76 -21.98
CA MET A 1 2.00 -0.32 -22.18
C MET A 1 1.22 -0.54 -20.90
N SER A 2 -0.06 -0.17 -20.87
CA SER A 2 -0.95 -0.45 -19.74
C SER A 2 -1.06 -1.96 -19.58
N ARG A 3 -0.40 -2.52 -18.56
CA ARG A 3 -0.52 -3.94 -18.24
C ARG A 3 -2.00 -4.21 -18.01
N HIS A 4 -2.61 -5.05 -18.84
CA HIS A 4 -3.98 -5.54 -18.63
C HIS A 4 -4.03 -6.24 -17.27
N ARG A 5 -4.44 -5.51 -16.23
CA ARG A 5 -4.63 -6.07 -14.90
C ARG A 5 -6.04 -6.65 -14.87
N LYS A 6 -6.15 -7.89 -14.38
CA LYS A 6 -7.44 -8.58 -14.16
C LYS A 6 -8.36 -7.80 -13.21
N TYR A 7 -7.80 -6.91 -12.40
CA TYR A 7 -8.53 -6.06 -11.45
C TYR A 7 -8.08 -4.60 -11.59
N PRO A 8 -9.02 -3.64 -11.50
CA PRO A 8 -8.68 -2.22 -11.46
C PRO A 8 -7.80 -1.92 -10.24
N GLU A 9 -6.88 -0.97 -10.38
CA GLU A 9 -5.92 -0.72 -9.30
C GLU A 9 -6.56 -0.10 -8.07
N GLU A 10 -7.58 0.75 -8.25
CA GLU A 10 -8.33 1.34 -7.14
C GLU A 10 -8.94 0.28 -6.21
N LEU A 11 -9.41 -0.83 -6.78
CA LEU A 11 -9.98 -1.93 -6.00
C LEU A 11 -8.88 -2.64 -5.20
N LEU A 12 -7.71 -2.86 -5.80
CA LEU A 12 -6.56 -3.44 -5.11
C LEU A 12 -6.02 -2.50 -4.00
N GLU A 13 -6.04 -1.18 -4.23
CA GLU A 13 -5.63 -0.19 -3.24
C GLU A 13 -6.60 -0.08 -2.08
N ARG A 14 -7.90 -0.08 -2.36
CA ARG A 14 -8.95 -0.13 -1.34
C ARG A 14 -8.81 -1.39 -0.49
N GLY A 15 -8.62 -2.54 -1.12
CA GLY A 15 -8.41 -3.81 -0.40
C GLY A 15 -7.13 -3.80 0.45
N ALA A 16 -6.04 -3.24 -0.08
CA ALA A 16 -4.78 -3.14 0.68
C ALA A 16 -4.96 -2.23 1.90
N ARG A 17 -5.62 -1.08 1.74
CA ARG A 17 -5.93 -0.17 2.84
C ARG A 17 -6.78 -0.85 3.92
N LEU A 18 -7.81 -1.61 3.52
CA LEU A 18 -8.69 -2.32 4.44
C LEU A 18 -7.93 -3.37 5.27
N VAL A 19 -6.96 -4.07 4.67
CA VAL A 19 -6.08 -5.00 5.38
C VAL A 19 -5.27 -4.29 6.47
N PHE A 20 -4.73 -3.09 6.18
CA PHE A 20 -3.96 -2.32 7.17
C PHE A 20 -4.84 -1.70 8.25
N GLU A 21 -6.00 -1.15 7.90
CA GLU A 21 -6.89 -0.47 8.85
C GLU A 21 -7.63 -1.47 9.75
N SER A 22 -8.06 -2.61 9.23
CA SER A 22 -8.80 -3.63 10.00
C SER A 22 -7.91 -4.72 10.60
N GLY A 23 -6.65 -4.84 10.20
CA GLY A 23 -5.74 -5.93 10.62
C GLY A 23 -6.20 -7.33 10.18
N ARG A 24 -7.17 -7.42 9.26
CA ARG A 24 -7.75 -8.69 8.79
C ARG A 24 -6.83 -9.36 7.77
N PRO A 25 -6.79 -10.71 7.73
CA PRO A 25 -5.94 -11.43 6.78
C PRO A 25 -6.35 -11.16 5.32
N VAL A 26 -5.35 -11.02 4.45
CA VAL A 26 -5.51 -10.68 3.02
C VAL A 26 -6.48 -11.62 2.29
N ALA A 27 -6.47 -12.92 2.63
CA ALA A 27 -7.35 -13.91 2.00
C ALA A 27 -8.84 -13.63 2.27
N HIS A 28 -9.15 -13.17 3.48
CA HIS A 28 -10.53 -12.88 3.87
C HIS A 28 -11.02 -11.60 3.20
N VAL A 29 -10.22 -10.53 3.21
CA VAL A 29 -10.53 -9.28 2.50
C VAL A 29 -10.65 -9.49 0.99
N ALA A 30 -9.80 -10.35 0.40
CA ALA A 30 -9.86 -10.69 -1.01
C ALA A 30 -11.15 -11.44 -1.37
N ALA A 31 -11.61 -12.35 -0.51
CA ALA A 31 -12.87 -13.06 -0.70
C ALA A 31 -14.08 -12.11 -0.61
N GLU A 32 -14.09 -11.17 0.33
CA GLU A 32 -15.18 -10.18 0.45
C GLU A 32 -15.25 -9.23 -0.75
N LEU A 33 -14.10 -8.91 -1.35
CA LEU A 33 -14.02 -8.03 -2.52
C LEU A 33 -14.12 -8.78 -3.86
N GLY A 34 -14.22 -10.12 -3.85
CA GLY A 34 -14.28 -10.93 -5.07
C GLY A 34 -13.00 -10.91 -5.91
N ILE A 35 -11.83 -10.70 -5.29
CA ILE A 35 -10.54 -10.63 -5.99
C ILE A 35 -9.60 -11.77 -5.66
N GLY A 36 -8.66 -12.03 -6.57
CA GLY A 36 -7.62 -13.02 -6.34
C GLY A 36 -6.74 -12.65 -5.14
N PRO A 37 -6.56 -13.54 -4.15
CA PRO A 37 -5.77 -13.25 -2.95
C PRO A 37 -4.29 -12.99 -3.25
N GLU A 38 -3.75 -13.60 -4.31
CA GLU A 38 -2.39 -13.34 -4.79
C GLU A 38 -2.20 -11.92 -5.32
N SER A 39 -3.18 -11.40 -6.09
CA SER A 39 -3.14 -10.03 -6.60
C SER A 39 -3.16 -9.02 -5.45
N LEU A 40 -4.01 -9.27 -4.45
CA LEU A 40 -4.09 -8.42 -3.28
C LEU A 40 -2.81 -8.48 -2.44
N ARG A 41 -2.24 -9.68 -2.21
CA ARG A 41 -0.95 -9.82 -1.50
C ARG A 41 0.18 -9.03 -2.17
N LYS A 42 0.29 -9.11 -3.49
CA LYS A 42 1.30 -8.35 -4.25
C LYS A 42 1.11 -6.85 -4.07
N ARG A 43 -0.14 -6.36 -4.11
CA ARG A 43 -0.43 -4.93 -3.89
C ARG A 43 -0.15 -4.49 -2.46
N VAL A 44 -0.53 -5.29 -1.46
CA VAL A 44 -0.25 -5.04 -0.03
C VAL A 44 1.25 -4.88 0.21
N ARG A 45 2.08 -5.79 -0.33
CA ARG A 45 3.55 -5.69 -0.23
C ARG A 45 4.10 -4.41 -0.90
N GLN A 46 3.55 -4.03 -2.06
CA GLN A 46 3.94 -2.79 -2.74
C GLN A 46 3.50 -1.54 -1.98
N ALA A 47 2.31 -1.56 -1.38
CA ALA A 47 1.78 -0.46 -0.58
C ALA A 47 2.61 -0.24 0.69
N GLU A 48 3.05 -1.31 1.36
CA GLU A 48 3.99 -1.23 2.48
C GLU A 48 5.34 -0.64 2.06
N ALA A 49 5.89 -1.11 0.94
CA ALA A 49 7.16 -0.58 0.43
C ALA A 49 7.05 0.90 0.04
N GLY A 50 5.95 1.30 -0.61
CA GLY A 50 5.67 2.70 -0.95
C GLY A 50 5.49 3.57 0.29
N ARG A 51 4.74 3.12 1.30
CA ARG A 51 4.59 3.81 2.59
C ARG A 51 5.93 3.96 3.32
N ARG A 52 6.78 2.93 3.31
CA ARG A 52 8.11 2.99 3.93
C ARG A 52 9.02 3.99 3.23
N SER A 53 9.00 4.05 1.90
CA SER A 53 9.76 5.04 1.13
C SER A 53 9.24 6.45 1.37
N ALA A 54 7.91 6.66 1.34
CA ALA A 54 7.31 7.95 1.64
C ALA A 54 7.59 8.41 3.08
N ARG A 55 7.53 7.50 4.07
CA ARG A 55 7.90 7.77 5.47
C ARG A 55 9.37 8.17 5.56
N ARG A 56 10.27 7.46 4.89
CA ARG A 56 11.71 7.78 4.89
C ARG A 56 12.01 9.11 4.22
N SER A 57 11.30 9.47 3.15
CA SER A 57 11.43 10.79 2.53
C SER A 57 10.84 11.91 3.38
N ALA A 58 9.70 11.69 4.04
CA ALA A 58 9.14 12.65 5.01
C ALA A 58 10.06 12.84 6.22
N ASP A 59 10.68 11.75 6.70
CA ASP A 59 11.69 11.78 7.76
C ASP A 59 12.95 12.54 7.32
N GLN A 60 13.40 12.34 6.07
CA GLN A 60 14.56 13.05 5.51
C GLN A 60 14.29 14.54 5.25
N LEU A 61 13.07 14.92 4.88
CA LEU A 61 12.64 16.32 4.76
C LEU A 61 12.46 16.99 6.13
N GLY A 62 11.94 16.25 7.12
CA GLY A 62 11.84 16.72 8.50
C GLY A 62 13.21 16.89 9.18
N ALA A 63 14.14 15.97 8.94
CA ALA A 63 15.51 16.06 9.43
C ALA A 63 16.29 17.21 8.77
N ALA A 64 16.11 17.45 7.48
CA ALA A 64 16.71 18.59 6.79
C ALA A 64 16.16 19.94 7.29
N ALA A 65 14.87 20.02 7.61
CA ALA A 65 14.27 21.23 8.20
C ALA A 65 14.78 21.48 9.63
N ALA A 66 15.01 20.43 10.43
CA ALA A 66 15.58 20.55 11.78
C ALA A 66 17.06 20.98 11.76
N ALA A 67 17.85 20.57 10.75
CA ALA A 67 19.26 20.91 10.63
C ALA A 67 19.53 22.34 10.13
N ALA A 68 18.55 23.01 9.52
CA ALA A 68 18.68 24.40 9.06
C ALA A 68 18.33 25.45 10.14
N ALA A 69 17.90 25.00 11.33
CA ALA A 69 17.48 25.86 12.43
C ALA A 69 18.49 25.92 13.61
N ALA A 70 19.71 25.42 13.43
CA ALA A 70 20.81 25.44 14.40
C ALA A 70 22.03 26.14 13.80
#